data_AF-A0AAD5CHI4-F1
#
_entry.id   AF-A0AAD5CHI4-F1
#
_cell.length_a   1.000
_cell.length_b   1.000
_cell.length_c   1.000
_cell.angle_alpha   90.00
_cell.angle_beta   90.00
_cell.angle_gamma   90.00
#
_symmetry.space_group_name_H-M   'P 1'
#
loop_
_entity.id
_entity.type
_entity.pdbx_description
1 polymer ?
#
loop_
_entity_poly.entity_id
_entity_poly.type
_entity_poly.pdbx_seq_one_letter_code
_entity_poly.pdbx_strand_id
1 'polypeptide(L)'
;MEAIRISMAGFPTRKPFKEFINRFKIFAPDEVTKSNDDIKTSKMLLEKANLKGYQIGKTKVFLRAGQIGRCRYESRKREVATLRIQKDGRMFVKRKAFKNLAFSAIKIQNGMRGMAARNEYRYKRRETTAVILQTQCRQYLAQHRYRTLKKATITTQSFWRARLARKELKHLRLKAKDTDTLQAAKSKLEKEVEELTWRLQVEKRIRAGLEETKNQENAKWQSVFKEMQEQSEQTKELLHKEVEAAKKELEEARADKEASSKEIVDKLTTENENLK
;
A
#
# COMPACT_ATOMS: atom_id res chain seq x y z
N MET A 1 44.31 -22.23 121.25
CA MET A 1 44.17 -21.07 120.32
C MET A 1 45.33 -20.07 120.45
N GLU A 2 45.87 -19.81 121.64
CA GLU A 2 47.01 -18.91 121.89
C GLU A 2 48.25 -19.18 121.00
N ALA A 3 48.71 -20.43 120.92
CA ALA A 3 49.91 -20.81 120.16
C ALA A 3 49.80 -20.51 118.66
N ILE A 4 48.60 -20.68 118.08
CA ILE A 4 48.32 -20.35 116.68
C ILE A 4 48.33 -18.83 116.50
N ARG A 5 47.73 -18.09 117.44
CA ARG A 5 47.70 -16.62 117.44
C ARG A 5 49.11 -16.02 117.51
N ILE A 6 49.98 -16.54 118.37
CA ILE A 6 51.39 -16.13 118.49
C ILE A 6 52.17 -16.48 117.21
N SER A 7 51.96 -17.67 116.65
CA SER A 7 52.60 -18.08 115.38
C SER A 7 52.18 -17.21 114.20
N MET A 8 50.90 -16.82 114.12
CA MET A 8 50.35 -15.94 113.08
C MET A 8 50.82 -14.49 113.21
N ALA A 9 51.09 -14.00 114.43
CA ALA A 9 51.70 -12.70 114.69
C ALA A 9 53.20 -12.64 114.27
N GLY A 10 53.83 -13.81 114.08
CA GLY A 10 55.19 -13.96 113.56
C GLY A 10 55.23 -14.32 112.07
N PHE A 11 55.96 -15.40 111.75
CA PHE A 11 56.15 -15.90 110.39
C PHE A 11 55.64 -17.34 110.27
N PRO A 12 54.33 -17.53 110.05
CA PRO A 12 53.72 -18.84 109.99
C PRO A 12 54.14 -19.62 108.73
N THR A 13 54.55 -18.93 107.67
CA THR A 13 55.01 -19.55 106.42
C THR A 13 56.53 -19.54 106.33
N ARG A 14 57.13 -20.73 106.29
CA ARG A 14 58.59 -20.91 106.27
C ARG A 14 58.94 -21.84 105.11
N LYS A 15 59.77 -21.39 104.17
CA LYS A 15 60.07 -22.14 102.94
C LYS A 15 61.57 -22.25 102.70
N PRO A 16 62.12 -23.46 102.48
CA PRO A 16 63.50 -23.61 102.01
C PRO A 16 63.76 -22.80 100.74
N PHE A 17 64.98 -22.28 100.59
CA PHE A 17 65.32 -21.41 99.45
C PHE A 17 65.03 -22.06 98.10
N LYS A 18 65.47 -23.30 97.89
CA LYS A 18 65.21 -24.04 96.65
C LYS A 18 63.71 -24.18 96.34
N GLU A 19 62.88 -24.47 97.35
CA GLU A 19 61.43 -24.57 97.18
C GLU A 19 60.80 -23.21 96.83
N PHE A 20 61.27 -22.15 97.48
CA PHE A 20 60.83 -20.77 97.24
C PHE A 20 61.20 -20.32 95.81
N ILE A 21 62.46 -20.48 95.42
CA ILE A 21 62.97 -20.08 94.11
C ILE A 21 62.23 -20.83 93.00
N ASN A 22 62.11 -22.15 93.09
CA ASN A 22 61.39 -22.94 92.08
C ASN A 22 59.94 -22.50 91.86
N ARG A 23 59.30 -22.01 92.93
CA ARG A 23 57.91 -21.56 92.89
C ARG A 23 57.74 -20.12 92.43
N PHE A 24 58.70 -19.24 92.73
CA PHE A 24 58.64 -17.82 92.40
C PHE A 24 59.45 -17.43 91.16
N LYS A 25 60.21 -18.34 90.54
CA LYS A 25 60.97 -18.09 89.30
C LYS A 25 60.13 -17.55 88.14
N ILE A 26 58.82 -17.79 88.14
CA ILE A 26 57.87 -17.21 87.17
C ILE A 26 57.85 -15.68 87.15
N PHE A 27 58.28 -15.01 88.23
CA PHE A 27 58.39 -13.55 88.26
C PHE A 27 59.69 -13.01 87.65
N ALA A 28 60.70 -13.87 87.45
CA ALA A 28 62.05 -13.49 87.04
C ALA A 28 62.81 -14.68 86.43
N PRO A 29 62.31 -15.30 85.35
CA PRO A 29 62.87 -16.56 84.85
C PRO A 29 64.32 -16.38 84.34
N ASP A 30 64.62 -15.23 83.73
CA ASP A 30 65.91 -14.94 83.11
C ASP A 30 66.99 -14.55 84.13
N GLU A 31 66.61 -14.10 85.33
CA GLU A 31 67.57 -13.70 86.36
C GLU A 31 67.85 -14.82 87.37
N VAL A 32 66.89 -15.72 87.58
CA VAL A 32 67.07 -16.90 88.47
C VAL A 32 68.13 -17.87 87.92
N THR A 33 68.36 -17.90 86.61
CA THR A 33 69.37 -18.74 85.97
C THR A 33 70.80 -18.18 86.05
N LYS A 34 70.96 -16.91 86.45
CA LYS A 34 72.26 -16.20 86.42
C LYS A 34 73.01 -16.22 87.74
N SER A 35 72.37 -16.59 88.85
CA SER A 35 72.97 -16.53 90.18
C SER A 35 72.92 -17.90 90.86
N ASN A 36 74.06 -18.36 91.38
CA ASN A 36 74.15 -19.60 92.16
C ASN A 36 73.93 -19.36 93.67
N ASP A 37 73.58 -18.13 94.06
CA ASP A 37 73.33 -17.74 95.44
C ASP A 37 71.81 -17.74 95.73
N ASP A 38 71.39 -18.74 96.49
CA ASP A 38 70.01 -18.97 96.92
C ASP A 38 69.44 -17.78 97.73
N ILE A 39 70.27 -17.10 98.53
CA ILE A 39 69.83 -15.97 99.38
C ILE A 39 69.60 -14.75 98.51
N LYS A 40 70.57 -14.39 97.66
CA LYS A 40 70.48 -13.25 96.75
C LYS A 40 69.32 -13.42 95.77
N THR A 41 69.16 -14.61 95.20
CA THR A 41 68.08 -14.95 94.27
C THR A 41 66.71 -14.84 94.94
N SER A 42 66.59 -15.36 96.18
CA SER A 42 65.35 -15.26 96.94
C SER A 42 64.99 -13.82 97.29
N LYS A 43 65.98 -12.98 97.66
CA LYS A 43 65.75 -11.56 97.95
C LYS A 43 65.26 -10.79 96.72
N MET A 44 65.91 -10.96 95.57
CA MET A 44 65.49 -10.36 94.31
C MET A 44 64.06 -10.78 93.90
N LEU A 45 63.73 -12.07 94.05
CA LEU A 45 62.38 -12.57 93.76
C LEU A 45 61.32 -11.94 94.68
N LEU A 46 61.62 -11.74 95.96
CA LEU A 46 60.73 -11.08 96.91
C LEU A 46 60.49 -9.61 96.54
N GLU A 47 61.54 -8.90 96.10
CA GLU A 47 61.46 -7.51 95.63
C GLU A 47 60.62 -7.41 94.34
N LYS A 48 60.88 -8.26 93.34
CA LYS A 48 60.09 -8.31 92.09
C LYS A 48 58.63 -8.71 92.32
N ALA A 49 58.38 -9.59 93.29
CA ALA A 49 57.02 -9.96 93.71
C ALA A 49 56.35 -8.88 94.59
N ASN A 50 57.05 -7.77 94.91
CA ASN A 50 56.61 -6.68 95.77
C ASN A 50 56.10 -7.17 97.15
N LEU A 51 56.79 -8.16 97.72
CA LEU A 51 56.47 -8.71 99.04
C LEU A 51 57.19 -7.92 100.13
N LYS A 52 56.44 -7.40 101.11
CA LYS A 52 56.97 -6.61 102.23
C LYS A 52 56.93 -7.39 103.55
N GLY A 53 57.81 -7.04 104.49
CA GLY A 53 57.79 -7.61 105.85
C GLY A 53 58.13 -9.11 105.90
N TYR A 54 59.00 -9.57 104.99
CA TYR A 54 59.60 -10.91 105.01
C TYR A 54 60.88 -10.93 105.86
N GLN A 55 61.34 -12.12 106.22
CA GLN A 55 62.67 -12.32 106.79
C GLN A 55 63.41 -13.44 106.06
N ILE A 56 64.74 -13.29 105.94
CA ILE A 56 65.62 -14.28 105.33
C ILE A 56 66.45 -14.89 106.45
N GLY A 57 66.32 -16.21 106.66
CA GLY A 57 67.15 -16.96 107.59
C GLY A 57 68.33 -17.63 106.89
N LYS A 58 69.07 -18.49 107.61
CA LYS A 58 70.23 -19.21 107.05
C LYS A 58 69.86 -20.26 105.99
N THR A 59 68.68 -20.86 106.09
CA THR A 59 68.25 -21.98 105.22
C THR A 59 66.87 -21.79 104.59
N LYS A 60 66.10 -20.78 105.03
CA LYS A 60 64.68 -20.61 104.70
C LYS A 60 64.28 -19.14 104.58
N VAL A 61 63.29 -18.87 103.75
CA VAL A 61 62.53 -17.61 103.66
C VAL A 61 61.32 -17.67 104.59
N PHE A 62 61.10 -16.62 105.35
CA PHE A 62 60.02 -16.46 106.31
C PHE A 62 59.04 -15.39 105.81
N LEU A 63 57.77 -15.77 105.68
CA LEU A 63 56.70 -14.95 105.10
C LEU A 63 55.53 -14.81 106.08
N ARG A 64 54.86 -13.66 105.99
CA ARG A 64 53.62 -13.39 106.73
C ARG A 64 52.46 -14.19 106.12
N ALA A 65 51.41 -14.40 106.92
CA ALA A 65 50.22 -15.11 106.48
C ALA A 65 49.61 -14.47 105.21
N GLY A 66 49.10 -15.31 104.30
CA GLY A 66 48.39 -14.88 103.09
C GLY A 66 49.23 -14.28 101.95
N GLN A 67 50.52 -14.00 102.15
CA GLN A 67 51.39 -13.41 101.11
C GLN A 67 51.52 -14.31 99.88
N ILE A 68 51.82 -15.60 100.07
CA ILE A 68 51.92 -16.54 98.95
C ILE A 68 50.58 -16.71 98.22
N GLY A 69 49.46 -16.69 98.95
CA GLY A 69 48.12 -16.78 98.37
C GLY A 69 47.80 -15.61 97.45
N ARG A 70 48.10 -14.38 97.91
CA ARG A 70 47.92 -13.15 97.12
C ARG A 70 48.76 -13.15 95.84
N CYS A 71 50.05 -13.48 95.92
CA CYS A 71 50.90 -13.55 94.72
C CYS A 71 50.35 -14.57 93.71
N ARG A 72 49.90 -15.74 94.15
CA ARG A 72 49.32 -16.76 93.26
C ARG A 72 48.04 -16.28 92.57
N TYR A 73 47.18 -15.58 93.30
CA TYR A 73 45.94 -15.03 92.76
C TYR A 73 46.24 -14.00 91.65
N GLU A 74 47.15 -13.07 91.89
CA GLU A 74 47.54 -12.06 90.90
C GLU A 74 48.19 -12.68 89.65
N SER A 75 49.08 -13.67 89.81
CA SER A 75 49.66 -14.40 88.68
C SER A 75 48.58 -15.09 87.84
N ARG A 76 47.64 -15.80 88.48
CA ARG A 76 46.53 -16.46 87.78
C ARG A 76 45.63 -15.46 87.06
N LYS A 77 45.33 -14.32 87.70
CA LYS A 77 44.52 -13.25 87.11
C LYS A 77 45.17 -12.71 85.83
N ARG A 78 46.49 -12.49 85.86
CA ARG A 78 47.27 -12.06 84.68
C ARG A 78 47.26 -13.11 83.59
N GLU A 79 47.50 -14.39 83.92
CA GLU A 79 47.49 -15.49 82.95
C GLU A 79 46.15 -15.59 82.21
N VAL A 80 45.02 -15.55 82.95
CA VAL A 80 43.69 -15.56 82.34
C VAL A 80 43.46 -14.34 81.45
N ALA A 81 43.91 -13.15 81.85
CA ALA A 81 43.82 -11.95 81.04
C ALA A 81 44.65 -12.07 79.74
N THR A 82 45.87 -12.57 79.84
CA THR A 82 46.75 -12.83 78.69
C THR A 82 46.10 -13.82 77.71
N LEU A 83 45.53 -14.92 78.21
CA LEU A 83 44.84 -15.90 77.37
C LEU A 83 43.62 -15.29 76.66
N ARG A 84 42.85 -14.42 77.33
CA ARG A 84 41.73 -13.70 76.72
C ARG A 84 42.20 -12.78 75.59
N ILE A 85 43.20 -11.95 75.85
CA ILE A 85 43.77 -11.02 74.86
C ILE A 85 44.32 -11.80 73.66
N GLN A 86 45.06 -12.89 73.90
CA GLN A 86 45.60 -13.72 72.82
C GLN A 86 44.49 -14.39 72.00
N LYS A 87 43.46 -14.93 72.66
CA LYS A 87 42.29 -15.53 72.00
C LYS A 87 41.59 -14.51 71.11
N ASP A 88 41.30 -13.33 71.64
CA ASP A 88 40.58 -12.28 70.92
C ASP A 88 41.44 -11.69 69.78
N GLY A 89 42.75 -11.53 70.00
CA GLY A 89 43.69 -11.10 68.96
C GLY A 89 43.78 -12.09 67.80
N ARG A 90 43.92 -13.40 68.09
CA ARG A 90 43.92 -14.45 67.05
C ARG A 90 42.62 -14.47 66.26
N MET A 91 41.48 -14.36 66.95
CA MET A 91 40.16 -14.28 66.31
C MET A 91 40.05 -13.03 65.42
N PHE A 92 40.46 -11.87 65.91
CA PHE A 92 40.39 -10.61 65.17
C PHE A 92 41.18 -10.68 63.86
N VAL A 93 42.42 -11.17 63.89
CA VAL A 93 43.28 -11.31 62.70
C VAL A 93 42.60 -12.21 61.66
N LYS A 94 42.09 -13.37 62.07
CA LYS A 94 41.41 -14.31 61.15
C LYS A 94 40.12 -13.72 60.59
N ARG A 95 39.30 -13.08 61.44
CA ARG A 95 38.04 -12.44 61.03
C ARG A 95 38.27 -11.29 60.06
N LYS A 96 39.30 -10.46 60.29
CA LYS A 96 39.66 -9.36 59.39
C LYS A 96 40.12 -9.87 58.03
N ALA A 97 40.99 -10.89 58.01
CA ALA A 97 41.44 -11.51 56.76
C ALA A 97 40.26 -12.10 55.95
N PHE A 98 39.37 -12.85 56.59
CA PHE A 98 38.19 -13.42 55.94
C PHE A 98 37.26 -12.34 55.37
N LYS A 99 36.94 -11.30 56.16
CA LYS A 99 36.08 -10.19 55.70
C LYS A 99 36.67 -9.48 54.49
N ASN A 100 37.98 -9.22 54.50
CA ASN A 100 38.67 -8.58 53.38
C ASN A 100 38.59 -9.46 52.12
N LEU A 101 38.87 -10.76 52.25
CA LEU A 101 38.78 -11.70 51.13
C LEU A 101 37.35 -11.80 50.58
N ALA A 102 36.35 -11.95 51.45
CA ALA A 102 34.95 -12.03 51.06
C ALA A 102 34.49 -10.75 50.33
N PHE A 103 34.87 -9.57 50.84
CA PHE A 103 34.53 -8.31 50.21
C PHE A 103 35.16 -8.16 48.82
N SER A 104 36.43 -8.52 48.68
CA SER A 104 37.10 -8.53 47.37
C SER A 104 36.45 -9.52 46.40
N ALA A 105 36.13 -10.74 46.86
CA ALA A 105 35.47 -11.75 46.04
C ALA A 105 34.08 -11.27 45.56
N ILE A 106 33.26 -10.72 46.47
CA ILE A 106 31.93 -10.18 46.13
C ILE A 106 32.05 -9.04 45.12
N LYS A 107 33.02 -8.14 45.29
CA LYS A 107 33.26 -7.04 44.33
C LYS A 107 33.58 -7.57 42.93
N ILE A 108 34.48 -8.54 42.84
CA ILE A 108 34.85 -9.17 41.56
C ILE A 108 33.62 -9.87 40.95
N GLN A 109 32.90 -10.68 41.73
CA GLN A 109 31.71 -11.38 41.28
C GLN A 109 30.62 -10.43 40.78
N ASN A 110 30.35 -9.34 41.49
CA ASN A 110 29.40 -8.32 41.07
C ASN A 110 29.84 -7.66 39.75
N GLY A 111 31.14 -7.35 39.61
CA GLY A 111 31.72 -6.85 38.37
C GLY A 111 31.52 -7.82 37.20
N MET A 112 31.82 -9.11 37.41
CA MET A 112 31.65 -10.16 36.39
C MET A 112 30.20 -10.34 35.97
N ARG A 113 29.27 -10.41 36.93
CA ARG A 113 27.81 -10.49 36.64
C ARG A 113 27.35 -9.26 35.85
N GLY A 114 27.81 -8.07 36.22
CA GLY A 114 27.52 -6.84 35.49
C GLY A 114 28.09 -6.83 34.07
N MET A 115 29.31 -7.36 33.87
CA MET A 115 29.90 -7.50 32.53
C MET A 115 29.12 -8.49 31.67
N ALA A 116 28.72 -9.64 32.22
CA ALA A 116 27.90 -10.63 31.53
C ALA A 116 26.56 -10.04 31.05
N ALA A 117 25.84 -9.35 31.94
CA ALA A 117 24.57 -8.69 31.59
C ALA A 117 24.75 -7.62 30.48
N ARG A 118 25.83 -6.81 30.55
CA ARG A 118 26.13 -5.83 29.49
C ARG A 118 26.50 -6.50 28.16
N ASN A 119 27.21 -7.62 28.20
CA ASN A 119 27.54 -8.38 26.99
C ASN A 119 26.26 -8.91 26.32
N GLU A 120 25.36 -9.51 27.10
CA GLU A 120 24.08 -10.02 26.60
C GLU A 120 23.23 -8.88 26.00
N TYR A 121 23.13 -7.74 26.69
CA TYR A 121 22.43 -6.57 26.17
C TYR A 121 23.03 -6.06 24.85
N ARG A 122 24.36 -5.97 24.76
CA ARG A 122 25.04 -5.56 23.52
C ARG A 122 24.78 -6.53 22.37
N TYR A 123 24.74 -7.83 22.65
CA TYR A 123 24.41 -8.85 21.65
C TYR A 123 22.98 -8.65 21.13
N LYS A 124 21.99 -8.61 22.03
CA LYS A 124 20.58 -8.37 21.69
C LYS A 124 20.39 -7.08 20.89
N ARG A 125 21.02 -5.98 21.32
CA ARG A 125 20.95 -4.69 20.63
C ARG A 125 21.51 -4.79 19.20
N ARG A 126 22.66 -5.46 19.00
CA ARG A 126 23.25 -5.67 17.67
C ARG A 126 22.33 -6.49 16.78
N GLU A 127 21.73 -7.55 17.33
CA GLU A 127 20.78 -8.40 16.62
C GLU A 127 19.55 -7.61 16.17
N THR A 128 18.93 -6.83 17.06
CA THR A 128 17.81 -5.95 16.72
C THR A 128 18.19 -4.94 15.63
N THR A 129 19.35 -4.27 15.76
CA THR A 129 19.83 -3.34 14.72
C THR A 129 20.05 -4.05 13.39
N ALA A 130 20.60 -5.27 13.39
CA ALA A 130 20.80 -6.05 12.18
C ALA A 130 19.47 -6.41 11.51
N VAL A 131 18.45 -6.81 12.27
CA VAL A 131 17.10 -7.08 11.76
C VAL A 131 16.49 -5.83 11.13
N ILE A 132 16.60 -4.67 11.79
CA ILE A 132 16.13 -3.38 11.24
C ILE A 132 16.86 -3.06 9.93
N LEU A 133 18.19 -3.17 9.90
CA LEU A 133 18.94 -2.91 8.67
C LEU A 133 18.54 -3.85 7.53
N GLN A 134 18.46 -5.15 7.81
CA GLN A 134 18.07 -6.16 6.82
C GLN A 134 16.67 -5.91 6.26
N THR A 135 15.70 -5.59 7.13
CA THR A 135 14.33 -5.26 6.72
C THR A 135 14.28 -4.02 5.84
N GLN A 136 14.99 -2.95 6.22
CA GLN A 136 15.10 -1.74 5.39
C GLN A 136 15.78 -2.01 4.04
N CYS A 137 16.84 -2.81 4.00
CA CYS A 137 17.50 -3.21 2.75
C CYS A 137 16.56 -4.02 1.85
N ARG A 138 15.83 -5.01 2.40
CA ARG A 138 14.85 -5.80 1.63
C ARG A 138 13.75 -4.91 1.06
N GLN A 139 13.23 -3.99 1.87
CA GLN A 139 12.23 -3.01 1.43
C GLN A 139 12.77 -2.12 0.30
N TYR A 140 13.96 -1.55 0.48
CA TYR A 140 14.61 -0.71 -0.53
C TYR A 140 14.78 -1.45 -1.87
N LEU A 141 15.29 -2.68 -1.84
CA LEU A 141 15.48 -3.50 -3.04
C LEU A 141 14.15 -3.80 -3.74
N ALA A 142 13.11 -4.15 -2.99
CA ALA A 142 11.77 -4.38 -3.53
C ALA A 142 11.19 -3.12 -4.19
N GLN A 143 11.29 -1.97 -3.51
CA GLN A 143 10.84 -0.69 -4.04
C GLN A 143 11.62 -0.28 -5.29
N HIS A 144 12.93 -0.47 -5.30
CA HIS A 144 13.78 -0.17 -6.46
C HIS A 144 13.35 -1.01 -7.67
N ARG A 145 13.20 -2.33 -7.50
CA ARG A 145 12.73 -3.24 -8.56
C ARG A 145 11.36 -2.81 -9.10
N TYR A 146 10.41 -2.53 -8.21
CA TYR A 146 9.08 -2.08 -8.60
C TYR A 146 9.11 -0.77 -9.39
N ARG A 147 9.87 0.24 -8.92
CA ARG A 147 9.99 1.53 -9.60
C ARG A 147 10.61 1.38 -10.99
N THR A 148 11.66 0.58 -11.13
CA THR A 148 12.31 0.31 -12.41
C THR A 148 11.36 -0.41 -13.38
N LEU A 149 10.68 -1.46 -12.91
CA LEU A 149 9.71 -2.19 -13.74
C LEU A 149 8.53 -1.31 -14.15
N LYS A 150 8.00 -0.51 -13.23
CA LYS A 150 6.91 0.44 -13.52
C LYS A 150 7.32 1.46 -14.57
N LYS A 151 8.51 2.05 -14.45
CA LYS A 151 9.04 2.99 -15.45
C LYS A 151 9.15 2.32 -16.82
N ALA A 152 9.78 1.15 -16.90
CA ALA A 152 9.93 0.40 -18.15
C ALA A 152 8.55 0.06 -18.77
N THR A 153 7.61 -0.42 -17.95
CA THR A 153 6.26 -0.79 -18.39
C THR A 153 5.51 0.42 -18.96
N ILE A 154 5.51 1.56 -18.25
CA ILE A 154 4.86 2.78 -18.71
C ILE A 154 5.47 3.27 -20.02
N THR A 155 6.80 3.27 -20.14
CA THR A 155 7.49 3.66 -21.38
C THR A 155 7.07 2.76 -22.54
N THR A 156 7.10 1.43 -22.37
CA THR A 156 6.71 0.49 -23.41
C THR A 156 5.24 0.61 -23.79
N GLN A 157 4.34 0.73 -22.82
CA GLN A 157 2.91 0.92 -23.07
C GLN A 157 2.63 2.24 -23.80
N SER A 158 3.32 3.33 -23.42
CA SER A 158 3.16 4.64 -24.05
C SER A 158 3.65 4.61 -25.49
N PHE A 159 4.81 3.98 -25.74
CA PHE A 159 5.34 3.77 -27.09
C PHE A 159 4.36 2.95 -27.95
N TRP A 160 3.80 1.87 -27.40
CA TRP A 160 2.83 1.05 -28.12
C TRP A 160 1.55 1.82 -28.47
N ARG A 161 0.98 2.57 -27.52
CA ARG A 161 -0.19 3.44 -27.77
C ARG A 161 0.10 4.47 -28.86
N ALA A 162 1.28 5.11 -28.80
CA ALA A 162 1.70 6.07 -29.83
C ALA A 162 1.86 5.40 -31.21
N ARG A 163 2.41 4.18 -31.26
CA ARG A 163 2.53 3.41 -32.50
C ARG A 163 1.16 3.07 -33.10
N LEU A 164 0.21 2.63 -32.27
CA LEU A 164 -1.16 2.35 -32.72
C LEU A 164 -1.84 3.61 -33.26
N ALA A 165 -1.76 4.73 -32.53
CA ALA A 165 -2.32 6.01 -32.98
C ALA A 165 -1.71 6.49 -34.31
N ARG A 166 -0.38 6.35 -34.48
CA ARG A 166 0.29 6.68 -35.75
C ARG A 166 -0.14 5.77 -36.90
N LYS A 167 -0.35 4.47 -36.64
CA LYS A 167 -0.86 3.52 -37.64
C LYS A 167 -2.27 3.92 -38.09
N GLU A 168 -3.15 4.25 -37.14
CA GLU A 168 -4.52 4.67 -37.43
C GLU A 168 -4.53 5.99 -38.23
N LEU A 169 -3.73 6.97 -37.82
CA LEU A 169 -3.58 8.23 -38.56
C LEU A 169 -3.11 8.01 -40.00
N LYS A 170 -2.16 7.08 -40.22
CA LYS A 170 -1.71 6.75 -41.59
C LYS A 170 -2.86 6.15 -42.41
N HIS A 171 -3.63 5.24 -41.84
CA HIS A 171 -4.78 4.61 -42.51
C HIS A 171 -5.87 5.64 -42.85
N LEU A 172 -6.24 6.52 -41.92
CA LEU A 172 -7.20 7.60 -42.16
C LEU A 172 -6.72 8.59 -43.23
N ARG A 173 -5.42 8.94 -43.24
CA ARG A 173 -4.84 9.78 -44.29
C ARG A 173 -4.88 9.14 -45.67
N LEU A 174 -4.69 7.83 -45.77
CA LEU A 174 -4.82 7.11 -47.04
C LEU A 174 -6.27 7.14 -47.53
N LYS A 175 -7.24 6.81 -46.66
CA LYS A 175 -8.67 6.92 -46.99
C LYS A 175 -9.09 8.32 -47.43
N ALA A 176 -8.55 9.37 -46.79
CA ALA A 176 -8.84 10.75 -47.19
C ALA A 176 -8.26 11.11 -48.58
N LYS A 177 -7.08 10.58 -48.94
CA LYS A 177 -6.55 10.73 -50.31
C LYS A 177 -7.41 9.97 -51.33
N ASP A 178 -7.96 8.82 -50.95
CA ASP A 178 -8.91 8.08 -51.80
C ASP A 178 -10.25 8.83 -51.93
N THR A 179 -10.65 9.67 -50.97
CA THR A 179 -11.80 10.56 -51.18
C THR A 179 -11.51 11.67 -52.18
N ASP A 180 -10.26 12.14 -52.29
CA ASP A 180 -9.88 13.08 -53.35
C ASP A 180 -9.98 12.43 -54.74
N THR A 181 -9.65 11.13 -54.86
CA THR A 181 -9.84 10.38 -56.11
C THR A 181 -11.32 10.14 -56.41
N LEU A 182 -12.15 9.88 -55.40
CA LEU A 182 -13.61 9.83 -55.55
C LEU A 182 -14.20 11.18 -55.95
N GLN A 183 -13.68 12.28 -55.41
CA GLN A 183 -14.11 13.63 -55.77
C GLN A 183 -13.75 13.96 -57.21
N ALA A 184 -12.55 13.56 -57.68
CA ALA A 184 -12.18 13.68 -59.09
C ALA A 184 -13.11 12.85 -60.00
N ALA A 185 -13.48 11.63 -59.61
CA ALA A 185 -14.43 10.82 -60.34
C ALA A 185 -15.84 11.44 -60.35
N LYS A 186 -16.29 12.00 -59.22
CA LYS A 186 -17.55 12.73 -59.10
C LYS A 186 -17.59 13.94 -60.03
N SER A 187 -16.55 14.78 -60.03
CA SER A 187 -16.48 15.94 -60.92
C SER A 187 -16.42 15.55 -62.41
N LYS A 188 -15.87 14.38 -62.74
CA LYS A 188 -15.93 13.86 -64.11
C LYS A 188 -17.36 13.45 -64.48
N LEU A 189 -18.05 12.73 -63.60
CA LEU A 189 -19.45 12.35 -63.79
C LEU A 189 -20.38 13.58 -63.85
N GLU A 190 -20.14 14.60 -63.04
CA GLU A 190 -20.88 15.87 -63.08
C GLU A 190 -20.78 16.52 -64.46
N LYS A 191 -19.58 16.59 -65.05
CA LYS A 191 -19.39 17.09 -66.42
C LYS A 191 -20.11 16.25 -67.47
N GLU A 192 -20.05 14.93 -67.35
CA GLU A 192 -20.77 14.03 -68.27
C GLU A 192 -22.29 14.21 -68.16
N VAL A 193 -22.81 14.38 -66.94
CA VAL A 193 -24.23 14.66 -66.71
C VAL A 193 -24.63 16.03 -67.27
N GLU A 194 -23.83 17.07 -67.08
CA GLU A 194 -24.08 18.39 -67.67
C GLU A 194 -24.11 18.32 -69.20
N GLU A 195 -23.16 17.62 -69.82
CA GLU A 195 -23.11 17.41 -71.26
C GLU A 195 -24.33 16.64 -71.76
N LEU A 196 -24.69 15.53 -71.11
CA LEU A 196 -25.88 14.75 -71.46
C LEU A 196 -27.16 15.56 -71.28
N THR A 197 -27.24 16.39 -70.24
CA THR A 197 -28.38 17.28 -69.99
C THR A 197 -28.50 18.33 -71.09
N TRP A 198 -27.37 18.91 -71.52
CA TRP A 198 -27.34 19.85 -72.63
C TRP A 198 -27.76 19.18 -73.94
N ARG A 199 -27.23 17.98 -74.24
CA ARG A 199 -27.64 17.19 -75.42
C ARG A 199 -29.14 16.90 -75.41
N LEU A 200 -29.68 16.50 -74.26
CA LEU A 200 -31.12 16.24 -74.10
C LEU A 200 -31.95 17.51 -74.32
N GLN A 201 -31.52 18.67 -73.82
CA GLN A 201 -32.22 19.94 -74.07
C GLN A 201 -32.23 20.32 -75.54
N VAL A 202 -31.10 20.16 -76.23
CA VAL A 202 -31.00 20.39 -77.67
C VAL A 202 -31.92 19.43 -78.43
N GLU A 203 -31.91 18.14 -78.09
CA GLU A 203 -32.80 17.17 -78.72
C GLU A 203 -34.28 17.48 -78.46
N LYS A 204 -34.65 17.90 -77.24
CA LYS A 204 -36.01 18.36 -76.92
C LYS A 204 -36.41 19.57 -77.75
N ARG A 205 -35.51 20.54 -77.97
CA ARG A 205 -35.77 21.69 -78.87
C ARG A 205 -35.98 21.24 -80.31
N ILE A 206 -35.16 20.30 -80.79
CA ILE A 206 -35.31 19.73 -82.14
C ILE A 206 -36.66 19.02 -82.26
N ARG A 207 -37.05 18.20 -81.28
CA ARG A 207 -38.35 17.51 -81.26
C ARG A 207 -39.52 18.49 -81.21
N ALA A 208 -39.44 19.53 -80.39
CA ALA A 208 -40.48 20.57 -80.33
C ALA A 208 -40.62 21.31 -81.67
N GLY A 209 -39.49 21.67 -82.32
CA GLY A 209 -39.50 22.26 -83.66
C GLY A 209 -40.11 21.31 -84.71
N LEU A 210 -39.79 20.02 -84.66
CA LEU A 210 -40.41 18.98 -85.51
C LEU A 210 -41.92 18.84 -85.26
N GLU A 211 -42.36 18.90 -84.00
CA GLU A 211 -43.78 18.87 -83.64
C GLU A 211 -44.50 20.11 -84.18
N GLU A 212 -43.87 21.27 -84.11
CA GLU A 212 -44.40 22.54 -84.62
C GLU A 212 -44.50 22.53 -86.15
N THR A 213 -43.50 22.01 -86.87
CA THR A 213 -43.60 21.84 -88.33
C THR A 213 -44.71 20.86 -88.70
N LYS A 214 -44.84 19.76 -87.95
CA LYS A 214 -45.91 18.77 -88.16
C LYS A 214 -47.30 19.35 -87.87
N ASN A 215 -47.43 20.20 -86.85
CA ASN A 215 -48.68 20.91 -86.53
C ASN A 215 -49.02 21.96 -87.59
N GLN A 216 -48.03 22.68 -88.12
CA GLN A 216 -48.22 23.60 -89.24
C GLN A 216 -48.67 22.86 -90.50
N GLU A 217 -48.07 21.71 -90.81
CA GLU A 217 -48.52 20.86 -91.91
C GLU A 217 -49.93 20.33 -91.68
N ASN A 218 -50.26 19.83 -90.48
CA ASN A 218 -51.61 19.39 -90.14
C ASN A 218 -52.63 20.53 -90.25
N ALA A 219 -52.28 21.76 -89.85
CA ALA A 219 -53.15 22.93 -90.00
C ALA A 219 -53.39 23.27 -91.48
N LYS A 220 -52.36 23.18 -92.33
CA LYS A 220 -52.49 23.30 -93.79
C LYS A 220 -53.39 22.21 -94.36
N TRP A 221 -53.23 20.96 -93.93
CA TRP A 221 -54.11 19.87 -94.35
C TRP A 221 -55.55 20.09 -93.90
N GLN A 222 -55.78 20.62 -92.70
CA GLN A 222 -57.11 20.96 -92.21
C GLN A 222 -57.76 22.13 -92.97
N SER A 223 -56.99 23.16 -93.37
CA SER A 223 -57.53 24.25 -94.20
C SER A 223 -57.89 23.76 -95.59
N VAL A 224 -57.03 22.95 -96.22
CA VAL A 224 -57.31 22.32 -97.52
C VAL A 224 -58.54 21.41 -97.45
N PHE A 225 -58.69 20.66 -96.35
CA PHE A 225 -59.86 19.81 -96.15
C PHE A 225 -61.16 20.63 -96.00
N LYS A 226 -61.13 21.74 -95.27
CA LYS A 226 -62.28 22.66 -95.14
C LYS A 226 -62.64 23.32 -96.46
N GLU A 227 -61.65 23.80 -97.21
CA GLU A 227 -61.87 24.38 -98.55
C GLU A 227 -62.51 23.34 -99.48
N MET A 228 -62.05 22.09 -99.43
CA MET A 228 -62.64 21.01 -100.22
C MET A 228 -64.07 20.64 -99.76
N GLN A 229 -64.36 20.72 -98.47
CA GLN A 229 -65.70 20.52 -97.91
C GLN A 229 -66.66 21.64 -98.33
N GLU A 230 -66.20 22.88 -98.32
CA GLU A 230 -66.95 24.06 -98.75
C GLU A 230 -67.23 24.02 -100.27
N GLN A 231 -66.29 23.55 -101.08
CA GLN A 231 -66.52 23.24 -102.50
C GLN A 231 -67.55 22.12 -102.69
N SER A 232 -67.56 21.10 -101.82
CA SER A 232 -68.57 20.03 -101.86
C SER A 232 -69.96 20.54 -101.48
N GLU A 233 -70.08 21.47 -100.54
CA GLU A 233 -71.36 22.09 -100.16
C GLU A 233 -71.85 23.04 -101.26
N GLN A 234 -70.97 23.83 -101.86
CA GLN A 234 -71.31 24.69 -103.01
C GLN A 234 -71.78 23.89 -104.23
N THR A 235 -71.16 22.73 -104.51
CA THR A 235 -71.60 21.83 -105.59
C THR A 235 -72.95 21.16 -105.28
N LYS A 236 -73.22 20.83 -104.02
CA LYS A 236 -74.53 20.32 -103.58
C LYS A 236 -75.63 21.39 -103.68
N GLU A 237 -75.34 22.65 -103.35
CA GLU A 237 -76.30 23.75 -103.47
C GLU A 237 -76.65 24.10 -104.93
N LEU A 238 -75.69 24.00 -105.85
CA LEU A 238 -75.95 24.20 -107.28
C LEU A 238 -76.87 23.10 -107.84
N LEU A 239 -76.63 21.83 -107.48
CA LEU A 239 -77.51 20.72 -107.83
C LEU A 239 -78.92 20.88 -107.26
N HIS A 240 -79.05 21.43 -106.03
CA HIS A 240 -80.36 21.67 -105.43
C HIS A 240 -81.16 22.76 -106.17
N LYS A 241 -80.49 23.77 -106.73
CA LYS A 241 -81.11 24.84 -107.52
C LYS A 241 -81.58 24.36 -108.91
N GLU A 242 -80.89 23.39 -109.52
CA GLU A 242 -81.32 22.77 -110.79
C GLU A 242 -82.57 21.88 -110.61
N VAL A 243 -82.69 21.17 -109.48
CA VAL A 243 -83.86 20.31 -109.18
C VAL A 243 -85.12 21.11 -108.87
N GLU A 244 -84.99 22.30 -108.30
CA GLU A 244 -86.12 23.21 -108.02
C GLU A 244 -86.66 23.89 -109.29
N ALA A 245 -85.78 24.23 -110.25
CA ALA A 245 -86.17 24.79 -111.54
C ALA A 245 -86.97 23.79 -112.39
N ALA A 246 -86.58 22.51 -112.38
CA ALA A 246 -87.28 21.44 -113.11
C ALA A 246 -88.66 21.08 -112.53
N LYS A 247 -88.96 21.43 -111.27
CA LYS A 247 -90.28 21.22 -110.65
C LYS A 247 -91.30 22.32 -110.99
N LYS A 248 -90.85 23.55 -111.25
CA LYS A 248 -91.73 24.68 -111.62
C LYS A 248 -92.24 24.61 -113.06
N GLU A 249 -91.48 24.03 -113.98
CA GLU A 249 -91.93 23.84 -115.38
C GLU A 249 -93.01 22.73 -115.54
N LEU A 250 -93.23 21.92 -114.50
CA LEU A 250 -94.16 20.76 -114.51
C LEU A 250 -95.54 21.05 -113.88
N GLU A 251 -95.69 22.15 -113.13
CA GLU A 251 -96.96 22.57 -112.53
C GLU A 251 -97.80 23.50 -113.43
N GLU A 252 -97.20 24.34 -114.28
CA GLU A 252 -97.95 25.26 -115.15
C GLU A 252 -98.56 24.57 -116.40
N ALA A 253 -98.13 23.35 -116.75
CA ALA A 253 -98.72 22.54 -117.83
C ALA A 253 -99.91 21.66 -117.37
N ARG A 254 -100.26 21.65 -116.08
CA ARG A 254 -101.28 20.76 -115.48
C ARG A 254 -102.66 21.40 -115.21
N ALA A 255 -102.85 22.70 -115.48
CA ALA A 255 -104.12 23.38 -115.23
C ALA A 255 -105.03 23.57 -116.46
N ASP A 256 -104.55 23.32 -117.68
CA ASP A 256 -105.32 23.60 -118.92
C ASP A 256 -105.92 22.39 -119.64
N LYS A 257 -105.76 21.15 -119.14
CA LYS A 257 -106.43 19.96 -119.72
C LYS A 257 -106.75 18.86 -118.69
N GLU A 258 -107.59 19.17 -117.69
CA GLU A 258 -108.66 18.24 -117.30
C GLU A 258 -109.88 18.54 -118.20
N ALA A 259 -109.65 18.26 -119.48
CA ALA A 259 -110.70 18.10 -120.45
C ALA A 259 -111.49 16.82 -120.10
N SER A 260 -112.77 16.85 -120.45
CA SER A 260 -113.36 15.80 -121.27
C SER A 260 -112.98 14.37 -120.88
N SER A 261 -113.79 13.79 -120.00
CA SER A 261 -114.42 12.47 -120.22
C SER A 261 -114.46 11.64 -118.94
N LYS A 262 -115.47 11.93 -118.11
CA LYS A 262 -116.40 10.87 -117.70
C LYS A 262 -117.61 10.93 -118.63
N GLU A 263 -117.32 10.48 -119.85
CA GLU A 263 -118.29 10.05 -120.85
C GLU A 263 -119.15 8.90 -120.29
N ILE A 264 -120.44 8.92 -120.61
CA ILE A 264 -121.13 7.73 -121.14
C ILE A 264 -121.42 6.59 -120.15
N VAL A 265 -121.14 6.69 -118.84
CA VAL A 265 -121.46 5.56 -117.94
C VAL A 265 -122.94 5.40 -117.59
N ASP A 266 -123.83 6.39 -117.70
CA ASP A 266 -125.28 6.13 -117.52
C ASP A 266 -126.17 6.77 -118.60
N LYS A 267 -125.79 6.56 -119.88
CA LYS A 267 -126.72 6.67 -121.02
C LYS A 267 -127.75 5.52 -121.08
N LEU A 268 -127.72 4.55 -120.16
CA LEU A 268 -128.57 3.35 -120.21
C LEU A 268 -128.97 2.84 -118.81
N THR A 269 -129.41 3.73 -117.92
CA THR A 269 -130.67 3.48 -117.18
C THR A 269 -131.81 4.27 -117.84
N THR A 270 -131.79 4.39 -119.17
CA THR A 270 -133.03 4.37 -119.93
C THR A 270 -133.64 2.98 -119.77
N GLU A 271 -134.98 2.91 -119.76
CA GLU A 271 -135.70 1.74 -120.26
C GLU A 271 -136.04 0.60 -119.28
N ASN A 272 -136.07 0.81 -117.95
CA ASN A 272 -136.76 -0.07 -116.97
C ASN A 272 -136.86 0.68 -115.62
N GLU A 273 -137.84 1.53 -115.34
CA GLU A 273 -139.20 1.13 -114.97
C GLU A 273 -140.19 2.26 -115.33
N ASN A 274 -140.67 2.28 -116.58
CA ASN A 274 -142.10 2.52 -116.78
C ASN A 274 -142.78 1.23 -116.27
N LEU A 275 -143.72 1.36 -115.33
CA LEU A 275 -144.55 0.31 -114.67
C LEU A 275 -144.09 -0.16 -113.27
N LYS A 276 -144.12 0.75 -112.30
CA LYS A 276 -145.34 0.94 -111.48
C LYS A 276 -145.66 2.43 -111.32
#